data_AF-A0A5B8BL22-F1
#
_entry.id   AF-A0A5B8BL22-F1
#
_cell.length_a   1.000
_cell.length_b   1.000
_cell.length_c   1.000
_cell.angle_alpha   90.00
_cell.angle_beta   90.00
_cell.angle_gamma   90.00
#
_symmetry.space_group_name_H-M   'P 1'
#
loop_
_entity.id
_entity.type
_entity.pdbx_description
1 polymer ?
#
loop_
_entity_poly.entity_id
_entity_poly.type
_entity_poly.pdbx_seq_one_letter_code
_entity_poly.pdbx_strand_id
1 'polypeptide(L)'
;MSGILSDAHGRYTGTGRWADAQGDSHGYKVELELTPEGEHGLWLRFRHVFTEEQTPDVVMQIPLQVTAPGILTFELAGMPQGLGYYTETALHFTLPVQNAAVEATHIFGNGGCHVLGSSQKNSLGRYIMWEEHLRRA
;
A
#
# COMPACT_ATOMS: atom_id res chain seq x y z
N MET A 1 -20.06 -4.31 -2.94
CA MET A 1 -19.06 -3.60 -2.11
C MET A 1 -19.69 -2.37 -1.49
N SER A 2 -19.45 -2.09 -0.21
CA SER A 2 -19.95 -0.91 0.51
C SER A 2 -18.81 -0.21 1.25
N GLY A 3 -19.00 1.05 1.61
CA GLY A 3 -18.00 1.85 2.34
C GLY A 3 -16.77 2.15 1.49
N ILE A 4 -15.59 2.18 2.13
CA ILE A 4 -14.38 2.70 1.51
C ILE A 4 -13.95 1.98 0.24
N LEU A 5 -14.29 0.70 0.09
CA LEU A 5 -13.97 -0.05 -1.12
C LEU A 5 -14.70 0.50 -2.34
N SER A 6 -15.88 1.10 -2.18
CA SER A 6 -16.60 1.77 -3.27
C SER A 6 -16.06 3.18 -3.53
N ASP A 7 -15.79 3.93 -2.46
CA ASP A 7 -15.48 5.36 -2.54
C ASP A 7 -14.02 5.64 -2.91
N ALA A 8 -13.11 4.72 -2.55
CA ALA A 8 -11.69 4.85 -2.82
C ALA A 8 -11.30 4.59 -4.28
N HIS A 9 -12.22 4.13 -5.13
CA HIS A 9 -11.92 3.85 -6.53
C HIS A 9 -11.37 5.07 -7.28
N GLY A 10 -10.35 4.81 -8.10
CA GLY A 10 -9.73 5.81 -8.96
C GLY A 10 -8.22 5.79 -8.87
N ARG A 11 -7.63 6.84 -9.44
CA ARG A 11 -6.18 7.05 -9.48
C ARG A 11 -5.79 8.15 -8.52
N TYR A 12 -4.66 7.98 -7.89
CA TYR A 12 -4.05 8.93 -6.99
C TYR A 12 -2.58 9.09 -7.34
N THR A 13 -2.08 10.32 -7.22
CA THR A 13 -0.67 10.61 -7.40
C THR A 13 -0.17 11.50 -6.28
N GLY A 14 1.12 11.41 -5.99
CA GLY A 14 1.73 12.23 -4.96
C GLY A 14 3.17 11.86 -4.70
N THR A 15 3.58 12.10 -3.47
CA THR A 15 4.96 11.89 -3.03
C THR A 15 4.99 11.16 -1.71
N GLY A 16 6.02 10.34 -1.56
CA GLY A 16 6.34 9.67 -0.31
C GLY A 16 7.73 10.01 0.17
N ARG A 17 7.96 9.68 1.44
CA ARG A 17 9.30 9.67 2.04
C ARG A 17 9.41 8.48 2.96
N TRP A 18 10.51 7.76 2.83
CA TRP A 18 10.86 6.71 3.77
C TRP A 18 11.94 7.19 4.73
N ALA A 19 11.99 6.60 5.91
CA ALA A 19 13.08 6.77 6.87
C ALA A 19 13.48 5.42 7.47
N ASP A 20 14.78 5.18 7.65
CA ASP A 20 15.29 3.99 8.32
C ASP A 20 15.71 4.26 9.78
N ALA A 21 15.98 3.19 10.52
CA ALA A 21 16.39 3.26 11.92
C ALA A 21 17.74 3.98 12.18
N GLN A 22 18.50 4.34 11.15
CA GLN A 22 19.75 5.11 11.24
C GLN A 22 19.56 6.59 10.87
N GLY A 23 18.33 6.99 10.52
CA GLY A 23 18.01 8.35 10.11
C GLY A 23 18.26 8.64 8.64
N ASP A 24 18.57 7.62 7.83
CA ASP A 24 18.59 7.78 6.37
C ASP A 24 17.16 7.97 5.86
N SER A 25 16.98 8.85 4.88
CA SER A 25 15.65 9.21 4.39
C SER A 25 15.68 9.74 2.98
N HIS A 26 14.80 9.21 2.13
CA HIS A 26 14.74 9.57 0.71
C HIS A 26 13.29 9.74 0.24
N GLY A 27 13.10 10.72 -0.62
CA GLY A 27 11.84 11.03 -1.29
C GLY A 27 11.64 10.26 -2.59
N TYR A 28 10.38 9.98 -2.88
CA TYR A 28 9.94 9.27 -4.08
C TYR A 28 8.57 9.77 -4.56
N LYS A 29 8.25 9.53 -5.83
CA LYS A 29 6.92 9.76 -6.39
C LYS A 29 6.08 8.48 -6.28
N VAL A 30 4.78 8.66 -6.12
CA VAL A 30 3.84 7.54 -5.97
C VAL A 30 2.68 7.72 -6.94
N GLU A 31 2.36 6.63 -7.63
CA GLU A 31 1.11 6.45 -8.36
C GLU A 31 0.35 5.29 -7.70
N LEU A 32 -0.93 5.48 -7.42
CA LEU A 32 -1.81 4.48 -6.80
C LEU A 32 -3.10 4.39 -7.61
N GLU A 33 -3.58 3.18 -7.86
CA GLU A 33 -4.83 2.91 -8.56
C GLU A 33 -5.62 1.84 -7.79
N LEU A 34 -6.89 2.15 -7.52
CA LEU A 34 -7.86 1.23 -6.94
C LEU A 34 -8.98 0.99 -7.95
N THR A 35 -9.17 -0.27 -8.36
CA THR A 35 -10.22 -0.67 -9.32
C THR A 35 -10.99 -1.90 -8.84
N PRO A 36 -12.30 -1.99 -9.08
CA PRO A 36 -13.08 -3.19 -8.77
C PRO A 36 -12.49 -4.46 -9.38
N GLU A 37 -12.58 -5.57 -8.66
CA GLU A 37 -12.27 -6.92 -9.14
C GLU A 37 -13.44 -7.86 -8.84
N GLY A 38 -14.27 -8.17 -9.85
CA GLY A 38 -15.47 -8.98 -9.63
C GLY A 38 -16.45 -8.33 -8.64
N GLU A 39 -17.23 -9.14 -7.93
CA GLU A 39 -18.28 -8.64 -7.02
C GLU A 39 -17.75 -8.29 -5.61
N HIS A 40 -16.65 -8.92 -5.20
CA HIS A 40 -16.12 -8.88 -3.83
C HIS A 40 -14.64 -8.52 -3.72
N GLY A 41 -14.01 -8.16 -4.83
CA GLY A 41 -12.59 -7.88 -4.89
C GLY A 41 -12.26 -6.45 -5.29
N LEU A 42 -11.01 -6.09 -5.04
CA LEU A 42 -10.41 -4.80 -5.36
C LEU A 42 -8.96 -5.04 -5.80
N TRP A 43 -8.61 -4.56 -6.99
CA TRP A 43 -7.22 -4.42 -7.37
C TRP A 43 -6.65 -3.14 -6.77
N LEU A 44 -5.61 -3.28 -5.95
CA LEU A 44 -4.75 -2.21 -5.50
C LEU A 44 -3.43 -2.27 -6.28
N ARG A 45 -3.12 -1.23 -7.05
CA ARG A 45 -1.88 -1.14 -7.83
C ARG A 45 -1.12 0.10 -7.44
N PHE A 46 0.18 -0.03 -7.22
CA PHE A 46 1.02 1.14 -6.97
C PHE A 46 2.35 1.05 -7.71
N ARG A 47 2.91 2.23 -7.97
CA ARG A 47 4.25 2.43 -8.49
C ARG A 47 4.98 3.48 -7.67
N HIS A 48 6.11 3.11 -7.08
CA HIS A 48 7.04 4.04 -6.43
C HIS A 48 8.21 4.30 -7.37
N VAL A 49 8.48 5.58 -7.64
CA VAL A 49 9.60 6.03 -8.46
C VAL A 49 10.57 6.77 -7.55
N PHE A 50 11.69 6.13 -7.23
CA PHE A 50 12.70 6.69 -6.34
C PHE A 50 13.49 7.79 -7.06
N THR A 51 13.43 9.01 -6.52
CA THR A 51 14.05 10.19 -7.16
C THR A 51 15.29 10.68 -6.44
N GLU A 52 15.43 10.36 -5.16
CA GLU A 52 16.58 10.76 -4.32
C GLU A 52 17.62 9.63 -4.14
N GLU A 53 17.32 8.41 -4.60
CA GLU A 53 18.22 7.25 -4.57
C GLU A 53 18.24 6.50 -5.91
N GLN A 54 19.32 5.75 -6.18
CA GLN A 54 19.45 4.90 -7.37
C GLN A 54 18.90 3.50 -7.10
N THR A 55 17.60 3.42 -6.82
CA THR A 55 16.87 2.18 -6.57
C THR A 55 15.84 1.97 -7.69
N PRO A 56 15.67 0.73 -8.20
CA PRO A 56 14.64 0.45 -9.19
C PRO A 56 13.23 0.80 -8.68
N ASP A 57 12.37 1.23 -9.60
CA ASP A 57 10.95 1.43 -9.32
C ASP A 57 10.34 0.18 -8.69
N VAL A 58 9.51 0.37 -7.67
CA VAL A 58 8.68 -0.70 -7.12
C VAL A 58 7.32 -0.62 -7.80
N VAL A 59 6.93 -1.69 -8.46
CA VAL A 59 5.60 -1.84 -9.08
C VAL A 59 4.93 -3.07 -8.50
N MET A 60 3.75 -2.89 -7.91
CA MET A 60 3.01 -3.98 -7.28
C MET A 60 1.53 -3.93 -7.65
N GLN A 61 0.92 -5.11 -7.75
CA GLN A 61 -0.51 -5.30 -7.96
C GLN A 61 -1.01 -6.34 -6.95
N ILE A 62 -1.99 -5.97 -6.15
CA ILE A 62 -2.53 -6.79 -5.07
C ILE A 62 -4.03 -7.03 -5.34
N PRO A 63 -4.46 -8.28 -5.57
CA PRO A 63 -5.88 -8.64 -5.68
C PRO A 63 -6.47 -8.85 -4.29
N LEU A 64 -7.03 -7.80 -3.70
CA LEU A 64 -7.68 -7.86 -2.39
C LEU A 64 -9.06 -8.48 -2.54
N GLN A 65 -9.36 -9.49 -1.74
CA GLN A 65 -10.64 -10.21 -1.76
C GLN A 65 -11.32 -10.13 -0.39
N VAL A 66 -12.59 -9.74 -0.36
CA VAL A 66 -13.39 -9.72 0.87
C VAL A 66 -13.80 -11.15 1.24
N THR A 67 -13.33 -11.65 2.37
CA THR A 67 -13.65 -13.01 2.87
C THR A 67 -14.67 -12.99 4.01
N ALA A 68 -14.77 -11.88 4.72
CA ALA A 68 -15.81 -11.60 5.71
C ALA A 68 -16.03 -10.08 5.79
N PRO A 69 -17.14 -9.59 6.39
CA PRO A 69 -17.34 -8.15 6.58
C PRO A 69 -16.13 -7.49 7.26
N GLY A 70 -15.53 -6.51 6.60
CA GLY A 70 -14.34 -5.81 7.07
C GLY A 70 -13.01 -6.55 6.92
N ILE A 71 -12.99 -7.81 6.48
CA ILE A 71 -11.77 -8.64 6.37
C ILE A 71 -11.40 -8.87 4.90
N LEU A 72 -10.10 -8.76 4.61
CA LEU A 72 -9.51 -8.97 3.30
C LEU A 72 -8.44 -10.07 3.35
N THR A 73 -8.33 -10.83 2.28
CA THR A 73 -7.19 -11.69 1.99
C THR A 73 -6.69 -11.44 0.58
N PHE A 74 -5.44 -11.77 0.31
CA PHE A 74 -4.88 -11.71 -1.04
C PHE A 74 -3.78 -12.75 -1.22
N GLU A 75 -3.56 -13.15 -2.46
CA GLU A 75 -2.51 -14.09 -2.84
C GLU A 75 -1.57 -13.44 -3.84
N LEU A 76 -0.27 -13.58 -3.60
CA LEU A 76 0.79 -13.17 -4.52
C LEU A 76 1.67 -14.39 -4.78
N ALA A 77 2.08 -14.57 -6.03
CA ALA A 77 2.87 -15.73 -6.44
C ALA A 77 4.15 -15.86 -5.59
N GLY A 78 4.32 -17.02 -4.96
CA GLY A 78 5.50 -17.33 -4.16
C GLY A 78 5.50 -16.73 -2.74
N MET A 79 4.38 -16.16 -2.28
CA MET A 79 4.24 -15.60 -0.93
C MET A 79 3.15 -16.33 -0.13
N PRO A 80 3.25 -16.38 1.21
CA PRO A 80 2.13 -16.76 2.05
C PRO A 80 0.92 -15.85 1.79
N GLN A 81 -0.28 -16.33 2.11
CA GLN A 81 -1.49 -15.52 2.01
C GLN A 81 -1.35 -14.24 2.85
N GLY A 82 -1.61 -13.12 2.21
CA GLY A 82 -1.66 -11.81 2.86
C GLY A 82 -3.01 -11.58 3.52
N LEU A 83 -2.98 -10.79 4.59
CA LEU A 83 -4.16 -10.47 5.39
C LEU A 83 -4.37 -8.96 5.41
N GLY A 84 -5.62 -8.54 5.51
CA GLY A 84 -5.96 -7.14 5.65
C GLY A 84 -7.35 -6.94 6.22
N TYR A 85 -7.68 -5.68 6.45
CA TYR A 85 -9.01 -5.26 6.84
C TYR A 85 -9.31 -3.89 6.24
N TYR A 86 -10.58 -3.53 6.24
CA TYR A 86 -11.02 -2.20 5.87
C TYR A 86 -12.05 -1.67 6.86
N THR A 87 -12.08 -0.35 6.99
CA THR A 87 -13.05 0.40 7.77
C THR A 87 -13.82 1.34 6.85
N GLU A 88 -14.53 2.32 7.41
CA GLU A 88 -15.18 3.38 6.64
C GLU A 88 -14.18 4.29 5.91
N THR A 89 -12.94 4.41 6.43
CA THR A 89 -11.96 5.39 5.91
C THR A 89 -10.60 4.77 5.60
N ALA A 90 -10.33 3.54 6.05
CA ALA A 90 -9.01 2.95 5.94
C ALA A 90 -9.04 1.58 5.27
N LEU A 91 -7.96 1.29 4.55
CA LEU A 91 -7.61 -0.03 4.03
C LEU A 91 -6.23 -0.39 4.56
N HIS A 92 -6.14 -1.45 5.36
CA HIS A 92 -4.91 -1.94 5.94
C HIS A 92 -4.59 -3.34 5.44
N PHE A 93 -3.31 -3.61 5.20
CA PHE A 93 -2.85 -4.96 4.92
C PHE A 93 -1.43 -5.23 5.41
N THR A 94 -1.18 -6.49 5.72
CA THR A 94 0.14 -7.06 5.99
C THR A 94 0.51 -7.97 4.83
N LEU A 95 1.60 -7.61 4.15
CA LEU A 95 2.23 -8.38 3.09
C LEU A 95 3.38 -9.22 3.68
N PRO A 96 3.25 -10.56 3.72
CA PRO A 96 4.31 -11.45 4.18
C PRO A 96 5.36 -11.62 3.07
N VAL A 97 6.42 -10.80 3.10
CA VAL A 97 7.56 -10.98 2.20
C VAL A 97 8.58 -11.94 2.81
N GLN A 98 9.47 -12.49 1.99
CA GLN A 98 10.46 -13.44 2.49
C GLN A 98 11.32 -12.82 3.60
N ASN A 99 11.21 -13.37 4.80
CA ASN A 99 11.92 -12.95 6.01
C ASN A 99 11.59 -11.55 6.54
N ALA A 100 10.48 -10.92 6.15
CA ALA A 100 10.00 -9.67 6.74
C ALA A 100 8.47 -9.56 6.65
N ALA A 101 7.89 -8.71 7.49
CA ALA A 101 6.52 -8.25 7.32
C ALA A 101 6.54 -6.80 6.80
N VAL A 102 5.75 -6.55 5.77
CA VAL A 102 5.46 -5.22 5.23
C VAL A 102 4.03 -4.89 5.60
N GLU A 103 3.79 -3.73 6.20
CA GLU A 103 2.46 -3.27 6.58
C GLU A 103 2.17 -1.94 5.90
N ALA A 104 0.95 -1.76 5.40
CA ALA A 104 0.52 -0.51 4.80
C ALA A 104 -0.93 -0.20 5.18
N THR A 105 -1.19 1.06 5.52
CA THR A 105 -2.51 1.60 5.82
C THR A 105 -2.78 2.77 4.90
N HIS A 106 -3.77 2.62 4.03
CA HIS A 106 -4.26 3.67 3.14
C HIS A 106 -5.46 4.32 3.81
N ILE A 107 -5.35 5.60 4.17
CA ILE A 107 -6.38 6.39 4.83
C ILE A 107 -6.95 7.36 3.80
N PHE A 108 -8.20 7.15 3.41
CA PHE A 108 -8.87 7.95 2.40
C PHE A 108 -9.71 9.04 3.04
N GLY A 109 -9.67 10.23 2.45
CA GLY A 109 -10.45 11.39 2.90
C GLY A 109 -10.15 12.64 2.09
N ASN A 110 -11.11 13.58 2.03
CA ASN A 110 -10.94 14.89 1.38
C ASN A 110 -10.39 14.83 -0.06
N GLY A 111 -10.80 13.82 -0.85
CA GLY A 111 -10.33 13.63 -2.22
C GLY A 111 -8.86 13.21 -2.35
N GLY A 112 -8.27 12.66 -1.28
CA GLY A 112 -6.90 12.17 -1.25
C GLY A 112 -6.76 10.84 -0.52
N CYS A 113 -5.53 10.36 -0.48
CA CYS A 113 -5.12 9.17 0.25
C CYS A 113 -3.82 9.47 0.99
N HIS A 114 -3.80 9.18 2.29
CA HIS A 114 -2.62 9.22 3.12
C HIS A 114 -2.19 7.78 3.38
N VAL A 115 -0.98 7.40 2.96
CA VAL A 115 -0.46 6.06 3.18
C VAL A 115 0.60 6.10 4.28
N LEU A 116 0.43 5.23 5.27
CA LEU A 116 1.43 4.94 6.28
C LEU A 116 1.89 3.51 6.08
N GLY A 117 3.19 3.26 6.06
CA GLY A 117 3.67 1.89 6.00
C GLY A 117 5.00 1.67 6.69
N SER A 118 5.31 0.40 6.89
CA SER A 118 6.58 -0.01 7.44
C SER A 118 6.99 -1.40 6.96
N SER A 119 8.29 -1.68 7.06
CA SER A 119 8.84 -3.02 6.87
C SER A 119 9.83 -3.32 7.99
N GLN A 120 9.80 -4.55 8.48
CA GLN A 120 10.76 -5.03 9.48
C GLN A 120 12.22 -4.85 9.03
N LYS A 121 12.48 -4.90 7.72
CA LYS A 121 13.80 -4.63 7.16
C LYS A 121 13.77 -4.14 5.71
N ASN A 122 14.69 -3.23 5.38
CA ASN A 122 15.09 -2.89 4.02
C ASN A 122 16.23 -3.82 3.53
N SER A 123 16.80 -3.52 2.36
CA SER A 123 17.93 -4.25 1.78
C SER A 123 19.20 -4.26 2.65
N LEU A 124 19.32 -3.29 3.58
CA LEU A 124 20.40 -3.18 4.56
C LEU A 124 20.08 -3.84 5.91
N GLY A 125 18.93 -4.52 6.03
CA GLY A 125 18.53 -5.20 7.26
C GLY A 125 17.94 -4.28 8.33
N ARG A 126 17.54 -3.05 7.99
CA ARG A 126 17.08 -2.03 8.94
C ARG A 126 15.58 -1.81 8.87
N TYR A 127 14.94 -1.63 10.02
CA TYR A 127 13.54 -1.20 10.07
C TYR A 127 13.38 0.11 9.27
N ILE A 128 12.31 0.15 8.47
CA ILE A 128 11.97 1.27 7.60
C ILE A 128 10.50 1.59 7.78
N MET A 129 10.19 2.89 7.81
CA MET A 129 8.83 3.40 7.74
C MET A 129 8.71 4.34 6.54
N TRP A 130 7.50 4.56 6.06
CA TRP A 130 7.23 5.59 5.07
C TRP A 130 5.87 6.23 5.27
N GLU A 131 5.78 7.46 4.76
CA GLU A 131 4.56 8.27 4.74
C GLU A 131 4.38 8.83 3.32
N GLU A 132 3.15 8.77 2.80
CA GLU A 132 2.81 9.23 1.46
C GLU A 132 1.56 10.12 1.48
N HIS A 133 1.62 11.21 0.74
CA HIS A 133 0.47 12.11 0.58
C HIS A 133 0.05 12.14 -0.88
N LEU A 134 -1.12 11.59 -1.16
CA LEU A 134 -1.66 11.44 -2.50
C LEU A 134 -2.92 12.28 -2.69
N ARG A 135 -3.10 12.78 -3.91
CA ARG A 135 -4.31 13.46 -4.38
C ARG A 135 -4.94 12.64 -5.48
N ARG A 136 -6.27 12.62 -5.54
CA ARG A 136 -6.98 12.02 -6.65
C ARG A 136 -6.63 12.75 -7.96
N ALA A 137 -6.27 11.97 -8.98
CA ALA A 137 -5.91 12.46 -10.31
C ALA A 137 -7.14 12.65 -11.22
#